data_AF-A0A2D6E4Z1-F1
#
_entry.id   AF-A0A2D6E4Z1-F1
#
_cell.length_a   1.000
_cell.length_b   1.000
_cell.length_c   1.000
_cell.angle_alpha   90.00
_cell.angle_beta   90.00
_cell.angle_gamma   90.00
#
_symmetry.space_group_name_H-M   'P 1'
#
loop_
_entity.id
_entity.type
_entity.pdbx_description
1 polymer ?
#
loop_
_entity_poly.entity_id
_entity_poly.type
_entity_poly.pdbx_seq_one_letter_code
_entity_poly.pdbx_strand_id
1 'polypeptide(L)'
;MTKAIEDAIDSVKTKEQKISKFSDLLDSLESTEDKKKLLWKEVYENALVDRENANILFTDLLLQSRGNSANHTVFGSIMSKYLERMAKSNDQILRLAEIIAKEESSSISPDDIFSQINEG
;
A
#
# COMPACT_ATOMS: atom_id res chain seq x y z
N MET A 1 13.28 -27.88 19.26
CA MET A 1 12.39 -27.45 18.15
C MET A 1 13.30 -27.05 17.00
N THR A 2 12.97 -27.26 15.72
CA THR A 2 13.86 -26.87 14.61
C THR A 2 13.88 -25.35 14.49
N LYS A 3 15.05 -24.74 14.24
CA LYS A 3 15.25 -23.27 14.13
C LYS A 3 14.22 -22.58 13.20
N ALA A 4 13.86 -23.23 12.10
CA ALA A 4 12.84 -22.72 11.18
C ALA A 4 11.43 -22.60 11.80
N ILE A 5 11.10 -23.45 12.79
CA ILE A 5 9.84 -23.37 13.54
C ILE A 5 9.89 -22.23 14.55
N GLU A 6 11.03 -22.00 15.20
CA GLU A 6 11.22 -20.86 16.11
C GLU A 6 11.12 -19.52 15.36
N ASP A 7 11.80 -19.38 14.21
CA ASP A 7 11.75 -18.18 13.37
C ASP A 7 10.31 -17.90 12.86
N ALA A 8 9.56 -18.96 12.51
CA ALA A 8 8.17 -18.83 12.09
C ALA A 8 7.26 -18.37 13.24
N ILE A 9 7.45 -18.91 14.46
CA ILE A 9 6.69 -18.51 15.65
C ILE A 9 6.97 -17.04 16.01
N ASP A 10 8.22 -16.59 15.94
CA ASP A 10 8.58 -15.20 16.23
C ASP A 10 8.04 -14.23 15.17
N SER A 11 8.02 -14.63 13.90
CA SER A 11 7.37 -13.88 12.83
C SER A 11 5.87 -13.72 13.06
N VAL A 12 5.18 -14.78 13.49
CA VAL A 12 3.75 -14.75 13.82
C VAL A 12 3.49 -13.82 15.01
N LYS A 13 4.24 -13.96 16.10
CA LYS A 13 4.11 -13.07 17.27
C LYS A 13 4.33 -11.61 16.92
N THR A 14 5.31 -11.32 16.07
CA THR A 14 5.62 -9.95 15.62
C THR A 14 4.44 -9.38 14.81
N LYS A 15 3.80 -10.19 13.96
CA LYS A 15 2.61 -9.78 13.20
C LYS A 15 1.42 -9.53 14.13
N GLU A 16 1.16 -10.42 15.09
CA GLU A 16 0.08 -10.26 16.08
C GLU A 16 0.26 -8.99 16.92
N GLN A 17 1.49 -8.68 17.33
CA GLN A 17 1.79 -7.44 18.05
C GLN A 17 1.55 -6.19 17.20
N LYS A 18 1.89 -6.23 15.92
CA LYS A 18 1.60 -5.10 14.99
C LYS A 18 0.10 -4.92 14.82
N ILE A 19 -0.65 -6.02 14.67
CA ILE A 19 -2.12 -5.98 14.55
C ILE A 19 -2.75 -5.41 15.81
N SER A 20 -2.32 -5.88 17.00
CA SER A 20 -2.83 -5.37 18.27
C SER A 20 -2.58 -3.86 18.41
N LYS A 21 -1.36 -3.40 18.17
CA LYS A 21 -1.02 -1.97 18.25
C LYS A 21 -1.82 -1.12 17.24
N PHE A 22 -2.09 -1.67 16.06
CA PHE A 22 -2.92 -1.00 15.07
C PHE A 22 -4.38 -0.91 15.51
N SER A 23 -4.91 -1.97 16.13
CA SER A 23 -6.25 -1.96 16.74
C SER A 23 -6.35 -0.89 17.83
N ASP A 24 -5.38 -0.84 18.75
CA ASP A 24 -5.36 0.15 19.83
C ASP A 24 -5.28 1.59 19.27
N LEU A 25 -4.50 1.79 18.21
CA LEU A 25 -4.43 3.06 17.50
C LEU A 25 -5.78 3.41 16.86
N LEU A 26 -6.46 2.47 16.20
CA LEU A 26 -7.79 2.68 15.64
C LEU A 26 -8.83 3.02 16.72
N ASP A 27 -8.75 2.41 17.88
CA ASP A 27 -9.66 2.67 18.99
C ASP A 27 -9.41 4.05 19.62
N SER A 28 -8.18 4.58 19.51
CA SER A 28 -7.85 5.94 19.93
C SER A 28 -8.35 7.04 19.00
N LEU A 29 -8.82 6.70 17.79
CA LEU A 29 -9.31 7.67 16.82
C LEU A 29 -10.76 8.08 17.12
N GLU A 30 -10.98 9.38 17.29
CA GLU A 30 -12.25 9.96 17.72
C GLU A 30 -13.34 9.91 16.63
N SER A 31 -12.95 9.93 15.35
CA SER A 31 -13.89 9.95 14.22
C SER A 31 -13.63 8.85 13.19
N THR A 32 -14.70 8.46 12.49
CA THR A 32 -14.62 7.57 11.33
C THR A 32 -13.80 8.16 10.18
N GLU A 33 -13.68 9.49 10.12
CA GLU A 33 -12.83 10.19 9.16
C GLU A 33 -11.35 9.96 9.45
N ASP A 34 -10.94 10.04 10.71
CA ASP A 34 -9.55 9.79 11.11
C ASP A 34 -9.14 8.34 10.82
N LYS A 35 -10.06 7.39 11.05
CA LYS A 35 -9.87 5.96 10.72
C LYS A 35 -9.65 5.76 9.22
N LYS A 36 -10.46 6.42 8.37
CA LYS A 36 -10.30 6.40 6.91
C LYS A 36 -8.96 6.98 6.47
N LYS A 37 -8.59 8.16 6.99
CA LYS A 37 -7.31 8.81 6.67
C LYS A 37 -6.11 7.96 7.08
N LEU A 38 -6.17 7.29 8.23
CA LEU A 38 -5.11 6.38 8.66
C LEU A 38 -4.97 5.20 7.68
N LEU A 39 -6.07 4.55 7.32
CA LEU A 39 -6.06 3.44 6.35
C LEU A 39 -5.52 3.89 4.99
N TRP A 40 -5.88 5.08 4.52
CA TRP A 40 -5.35 5.62 3.27
C TRP A 40 -3.83 5.82 3.32
N LYS A 41 -3.31 6.35 4.43
CA LYS A 41 -1.85 6.47 4.63
C LYS A 41 -1.16 5.12 4.60
N GLU A 42 -1.70 4.13 5.31
CA GLU A 42 -1.12 2.78 5.34
C GLU A 42 -1.13 2.13 3.95
N VAL A 43 -2.22 2.24 3.19
CA VAL A 43 -2.30 1.72 1.81
C VAL A 43 -1.28 2.41 0.91
N TYR A 44 -1.12 3.73 1.05
CA TYR A 44 -0.13 4.50 0.29
C TYR A 44 1.30 4.06 0.62
N GLU A 45 1.64 3.96 1.91
CA GLU A 45 2.95 3.50 2.37
C GLU A 45 3.26 2.08 1.88
N ASN A 46 2.30 1.16 1.99
CA ASN A 46 2.45 -0.20 1.48
C ASN A 46 2.72 -0.23 -0.03
N ALA A 47 1.96 0.56 -0.82
CA ALA A 47 2.17 0.64 -2.26
C ALA A 47 3.57 1.20 -2.62
N LEU A 48 4.07 2.19 -1.87
CA LEU A 48 5.41 2.73 -2.06
C LEU A 48 6.50 1.71 -1.73
N VAL A 49 6.39 1.02 -0.59
CA VAL A 49 7.36 0.02 -0.14
C VAL A 49 7.42 -1.14 -1.13
N ASP A 50 6.28 -1.64 -1.60
CA ASP A 50 6.23 -2.72 -2.58
C ASP A 50 6.86 -2.32 -3.92
N ARG A 51 6.60 -1.09 -4.37
CA ARG A 51 7.19 -0.55 -5.60
C ARG A 51 8.70 -0.42 -5.48
N GLU A 52 9.20 0.06 -4.36
CA GLU A 52 10.63 0.21 -4.11
C GLU A 52 11.34 -1.15 -4.00
N ASN A 53 10.76 -2.10 -3.28
CA ASN A 53 11.29 -3.47 -3.21
C ASN A 53 11.39 -4.12 -4.59
N ALA A 54 10.35 -3.98 -5.42
CA ALA A 54 10.38 -4.49 -6.78
C ALA A 54 11.45 -3.79 -7.65
N ASN A 55 11.63 -2.47 -7.49
CA ASN A 55 12.68 -1.71 -8.19
C ASN A 55 14.09 -2.15 -7.79
N ILE A 56 14.34 -2.40 -6.50
CA ILE A 56 15.62 -2.89 -6.00
C ILE A 56 15.97 -4.24 -6.65
N LEU A 57 15.02 -5.19 -6.62
CA LEU A 57 15.21 -6.52 -7.21
C LEU A 57 15.36 -6.47 -8.73
N PHE A 58 14.59 -5.61 -9.41
CA PHE A 58 14.74 -5.37 -10.84
C PHE A 58 16.13 -4.84 -11.18
N THR A 59 16.59 -3.83 -10.43
CA THR A 59 17.90 -3.19 -10.65
C THR A 59 19.03 -4.19 -10.47
N ASP A 60 18.96 -5.03 -9.44
CA ASP A 60 19.94 -6.11 -9.21
C ASP A 60 20.02 -7.07 -10.40
N LEU A 61 18.89 -7.61 -10.86
CA LEU A 61 18.85 -8.52 -12.02
C LEU A 61 19.28 -7.84 -13.32
N LEU A 62 18.98 -6.55 -13.49
CA LEU A 62 19.40 -5.78 -14.65
C LEU A 62 20.93 -5.64 -14.68
N LEU A 63 21.56 -5.35 -13.55
CA LEU A 63 23.03 -5.28 -13.43
C LEU A 63 23.67 -6.64 -13.73
N GLN A 64 23.11 -7.73 -13.22
CA GLN A 64 23.60 -9.09 -13.48
C GLN A 64 23.40 -9.51 -14.94
N SER A 65 22.38 -9.00 -15.62
CA SER A 65 22.10 -9.33 -17.02
C SER A 65 22.96 -8.55 -18.01
N ARG A 66 23.55 -7.43 -17.60
CA ARG A 66 24.27 -6.51 -18.49
C ARG A 66 25.39 -7.21 -19.27
N GLY A 67 25.26 -7.27 -20.58
CA GLY A 67 26.26 -7.87 -21.47
C GLY A 67 26.29 -9.40 -21.45
N ASN A 68 25.33 -10.04 -20.77
CA ASN A 68 25.23 -11.49 -20.67
C ASN A 68 23.87 -11.96 -21.22
N SER A 69 23.86 -12.42 -22.46
CA SER A 69 22.64 -12.89 -23.14
C SER A 69 21.97 -14.09 -22.46
N ALA A 70 22.75 -14.98 -21.85
CA ALA A 70 22.20 -16.11 -21.10
C ALA A 70 21.42 -15.62 -19.86
N ASN A 71 21.96 -14.65 -19.13
CA ASN A 71 21.27 -14.04 -18.00
C ASN A 71 20.01 -13.28 -18.44
N HIS A 72 20.01 -12.63 -19.60
CA HIS A 72 18.79 -12.05 -20.17
C HIS A 72 17.70 -13.09 -20.40
N THR A 73 18.03 -14.29 -20.89
CA THR A 73 17.06 -15.38 -21.07
C THR A 73 16.52 -15.88 -19.73
N VAL A 74 17.37 -16.05 -18.72
CA VAL A 74 16.98 -16.58 -17.40
C VAL A 74 16.18 -15.56 -16.60
N PHE A 75 16.66 -14.32 -16.52
CA PHE A 75 16.09 -13.28 -15.65
C PHE A 75 15.04 -12.39 -16.34
N GLY A 76 14.95 -12.40 -17.67
CA GLY A 76 14.03 -11.53 -18.42
C GLY A 76 12.59 -11.63 -17.94
N SER A 77 12.07 -12.85 -17.78
CA SER A 77 10.70 -13.07 -17.30
C SER A 77 10.48 -12.64 -15.84
N ILE A 78 11.52 -12.73 -15.00
CA ILE A 78 11.47 -12.31 -13.60
C ILE A 78 11.48 -10.78 -13.51
N MET A 79 12.36 -10.12 -14.29
CA MET A 79 12.41 -8.67 -14.40
C MET A 79 11.06 -8.10 -14.87
N SER A 80 10.40 -8.72 -15.86
CA SER A 80 9.04 -8.31 -16.27
C SER A 80 8.03 -8.37 -15.12
N LYS A 81 8.08 -9.40 -14.27
CA LYS A 81 7.19 -9.49 -13.09
C LYS A 81 7.44 -8.36 -12.08
N TYR A 82 8.68 -7.92 -11.91
CA TYR A 82 8.98 -6.77 -11.05
C TYR A 82 8.45 -5.47 -11.66
N LEU A 83 8.59 -5.27 -12.97
CA LEU A 83 7.98 -4.13 -13.68
C LEU A 83 6.45 -4.13 -13.53
N GLU A 84 5.80 -5.28 -13.71
CA GLU A 84 4.36 -5.43 -13.51
C GLU A 84 3.93 -5.15 -12.07
N ARG A 85 4.74 -5.55 -11.07
CA ARG A 85 4.46 -5.24 -9.67
C ARG A 85 4.54 -3.74 -9.41
N MET A 86 5.54 -3.06 -9.95
CA MET A 86 5.66 -1.60 -9.84
C MET A 86 4.49 -0.88 -10.52
N ALA A 87 4.04 -1.35 -11.68
CA ALA A 87 2.86 -0.82 -12.35
C ALA A 87 1.59 -0.99 -11.49
N LYS A 88 1.38 -2.17 -10.90
CA LYS A 88 0.26 -2.43 -9.98
C LYS A 88 0.28 -1.50 -8.76
N SER A 89 1.46 -1.20 -8.20
CA SER A 89 1.57 -0.24 -7.10
C SER A 89 1.17 1.18 -7.55
N ASN A 90 1.49 1.58 -8.78
CA ASN A 90 1.02 2.86 -9.33
C ASN A 90 -0.51 2.87 -9.48
N ASP A 91 -1.10 1.78 -9.98
CA ASP A 91 -2.56 1.66 -10.12
C ASP A 91 -3.26 1.74 -8.76
N GLN A 92 -2.68 1.15 -7.71
CA GLN A 92 -3.18 1.24 -6.35
C GLN A 92 -3.16 2.68 -5.83
N ILE A 93 -2.09 3.43 -6.09
CA ILE A 93 -1.96 4.84 -5.69
C ILE A 93 -2.99 5.70 -6.42
N LEU A 94 -3.17 5.51 -7.74
CA LEU A 94 -4.19 6.23 -8.52
C LEU A 94 -5.59 5.96 -7.98
N ARG A 95 -5.92 4.69 -7.74
CA ARG A 95 -7.22 4.31 -7.19
C ARG A 95 -7.45 4.87 -5.78
N LEU A 96 -6.41 4.95 -4.95
CA LEU A 96 -6.50 5.61 -3.65
C LEU A 96 -6.83 7.10 -3.81
N ALA A 97 -6.16 7.79 -4.74
CA ALA A 97 -6.43 9.20 -5.02
C ALA A 97 -7.88 9.42 -5.50
N GLU A 98 -8.40 8.53 -6.36
CA GLU A 98 -9.80 8.57 -6.79
C GLU A 98 -10.78 8.39 -5.61
N ILE A 99 -10.49 7.48 -4.69
CA ILE A 99 -11.32 7.25 -3.49
C ILE A 99 -11.32 8.49 -2.59
N ILE A 100 -10.16 9.10 -2.36
CA ILE A 100 -10.03 10.31 -1.54
C ILE A 100 -10.82 11.46 -2.16
N ALA A 101 -10.61 11.73 -3.47
CA ALA A 101 -11.33 12.79 -4.17
C ALA A 101 -12.85 12.57 -4.15
N LYS A 102 -13.30 11.32 -4.28
CA LYS A 102 -14.72 10.98 -4.18
C LYS A 102 -15.27 11.26 -2.78
N GLU A 103 -14.56 10.89 -1.73
CA GLU A 103 -14.99 11.15 -0.36
C GLU A 103 -15.08 12.66 -0.07
N GLU A 104 -14.08 13.44 -0.50
CA GLU A 104 -14.08 14.90 -0.37
C GLU A 104 -15.20 15.57 -1.19
N SER A 105 -15.56 15.02 -2.34
CA SER A 105 -16.70 15.52 -3.14
C SER A 105 -18.07 15.14 -2.56
N SER A 106 -18.14 14.14 -1.68
CA SER A 106 -19.38 13.62 -1.09
C SER A 106 -19.79 14.36 0.18
N SER A 107 -18.90 15.16 0.78
CA SER A 107 -19.24 16.04 1.90
C SER A 107 -19.96 17.29 1.38
N ILE A 108 -21.25 17.18 1.07
CA ILE A 108 -22.13 18.36 0.99
C ILE A 108 -22.16 18.97 2.39
N SER A 109 -21.77 20.23 2.54
CA SER A 109 -21.83 20.91 3.84
C SER A 109 -23.29 20.97 4.30
N PRO A 110 -23.62 20.76 5.59
CA PRO A 110 -24.94 21.09 6.12
C PRO A 110 -25.36 22.54 5.80
N ASP A 111 -24.39 23.46 5.66
CA ASP A 111 -24.63 24.84 5.22
C ASP A 111 -25.03 24.92 3.74
N ASP A 112 -24.52 24.04 2.88
CA ASP A 112 -24.94 23.91 1.47
C ASP A 112 -26.37 23.38 1.36
N ILE A 113 -26.78 22.51 2.30
CA ILE A 113 -28.16 22.01 2.39
C ILE A 113 -29.09 23.12 2.90
N PHE A 114 -28.69 23.87 3.93
CA PHE A 114 -29.49 24.95 4.50
C PHE A 114 -29.64 26.14 3.54
N SER A 115 -28.60 26.46 2.77
CA SER A 115 -28.68 27.49 1.74
C SER A 115 -29.63 27.11 0.61
N GLN A 116 -29.67 25.84 0.19
CA GLN A 116 -30.66 25.36 -0.80
C GLN A 116 -32.11 25.36 -0.27
N ILE A 117 -32.33 25.21 1.04
CA ILE A 117 -33.68 25.27 1.64
C ILE A 117 -34.20 26.71 1.75
N ASN A 118 -33.33 27.70 1.98
CA ASN A 118 -33.73 29.10 2.16
C ASN A 118 -33.91 29.88 0.84
N GLU A 119 -33.54 29.30 -0.31
CA GLU A 119 -33.73 29.90 -1.63
C GLU A 119 -35.00 29.40 -2.38
N GLY A 120 -35.83 28.56 -1.74
CA GLY A 120 -37.12 28.10 -2.25
C GLY A 120 -38.30 28.60 -1.43
#